data_AF-A0A8X6WWF8-F1
#
_entry.id   AF-A0A8X6WWF8-F1
#
_cell.length_a   1.000
_cell.length_b   1.000
_cell.length_c   1.000
_cell.angle_alpha   90.00
_cell.angle_beta   90.00
_cell.angle_gamma   90.00
#
_symmetry.space_group_name_H-M   'P 1'
#
loop_
_entity.id
_entity.type
_entity.pdbx_description
1 polymer ?
#
loop_
_entity_poly.entity_id
_entity_poly.type
_entity_poly.pdbx_seq_one_letter_code
_entity_poly.pdbx_strand_id
1 'polypeptide(L)'
;MDVPKMWDLEVLGNTIPIEKKNESLLEEETFDHFKETIRICEDQRYEVALPWLAGHPALYDKYDAAESRLRTVTKRLINKNYFEA
;
A
#
# COMPACT_ATOMS: atom_id res chain seq x y z
N MET A 1 8.44 24.93 -10.84
CA MET A 1 7.44 23.85 -10.93
C MET A 1 7.76 22.88 -9.82
N ASP A 2 7.02 22.96 -8.72
CA ASP A 2 7.18 22.05 -7.59
C ASP A 2 6.70 20.66 -7.98
N VAL A 3 7.57 19.67 -7.77
CA VAL A 3 7.18 18.26 -7.85
C VAL A 3 6.23 18.01 -6.68
N PRO A 4 5.00 17.53 -6.90
CA PRO A 4 4.12 17.16 -5.79
C PRO A 4 4.87 16.14 -4.94
N LYS A 5 4.92 16.36 -3.62
CA LYS A 5 5.44 15.42 -2.62
C LYS A 5 4.57 14.16 -2.62
N MET A 6 4.68 13.37 -3.67
CA MET A 6 3.90 12.17 -3.92
C MET A 6 4.34 11.01 -3.02
N TRP A 7 5.43 11.22 -2.26
CA TRP A 7 6.08 10.24 -1.39
C TRP A 7 6.14 10.68 0.09
N ASP A 8 5.33 11.64 0.52
CA ASP A 8 5.21 12.04 1.95
C ASP A 8 4.55 10.95 2.85
N LEU A 9 4.75 9.66 2.53
CA LEU A 9 4.39 8.54 3.41
C LEU A 9 5.15 8.58 4.74
N GLU A 10 6.35 9.18 4.78
CA GLU A 10 7.13 9.39 6.01
C GLU A 10 6.50 10.36 7.02
N VAL A 11 5.52 11.18 6.60
CA VAL A 11 4.95 12.24 7.45
C VAL A 11 3.74 11.73 8.27
N LEU A 12 3.14 10.60 7.91
CA LEU A 12 1.92 10.10 8.57
C LEU A 12 2.16 9.48 9.97
N GLY A 13 3.41 9.26 10.40
CA GLY A 13 3.71 8.50 11.63
C GLY A 13 4.54 9.19 12.71
N ASN A 14 5.13 10.36 12.48
CA ASN A 14 6.26 10.80 13.32
C ASN A 14 5.95 11.79 14.46
N THR A 15 4.72 11.86 15.00
CA THR A 15 4.53 12.69 16.22
C THR A 15 3.34 12.31 17.10
N ILE A 16 3.44 11.19 17.84
CA ILE A 16 2.64 11.01 19.08
C ILE A 16 3.58 10.59 20.22
N PRO A 17 3.93 11.49 21.16
CA PRO A 17 4.86 11.21 22.27
C PRO A 17 4.44 10.09 23.23
N ILE A 18 3.19 9.61 23.13
CA ILE A 18 2.60 8.54 23.94
C ILE A 18 2.97 7.15 23.39
N GLU A 19 3.38 7.05 22.12
CA GLU A 19 3.64 5.78 21.42
C GLU A 19 4.94 5.08 21.86
N LYS A 20 5.95 5.82 22.35
CA LYS A 20 7.28 5.25 22.68
C LYS A 20 7.30 4.15 23.74
N LYS A 21 6.26 4.03 24.58
CA LYS A 21 6.15 2.93 25.56
C LYS A 21 5.52 1.66 24.98
N ASN A 22 4.73 1.79 23.91
CA ASN A 22 4.05 0.68 23.23
C ASN A 22 4.76 0.27 21.93
N GLU A 23 5.69 1.09 21.43
CA GLU A 23 6.45 0.92 20.20
C GLU A 23 7.23 -0.41 20.19
N SER A 24 7.96 -0.75 21.26
CA SER A 24 8.76 -1.99 21.29
C SER A 24 7.92 -3.26 21.22
N LEU A 25 6.73 -3.25 21.85
CA LEU A 25 5.80 -4.39 21.84
C LEU A 25 5.14 -4.55 20.47
N LEU A 26 4.88 -3.42 19.82
CA LEU A 26 4.28 -3.34 18.49
C LEU A 26 5.28 -3.74 17.40
N GLU A 27 6.56 -3.41 17.58
CA GLU A 27 7.66 -3.88 16.74
C GLU A 27 7.83 -5.41 16.85
N GLU A 28 7.75 -5.96 18.06
CA GLU A 28 7.82 -7.42 18.28
C GLU A 28 6.65 -8.15 17.59
N GLU A 29 5.41 -7.68 17.78
CA GLU A 29 4.22 -8.23 17.13
C GLU A 29 4.30 -8.13 15.59
N THR A 30 4.79 -7.00 15.08
CA THR A 30 5.00 -6.79 13.63
C THR A 30 6.04 -7.77 13.07
N PHE A 31 7.12 -7.99 13.83
CA PHE A 31 8.20 -8.89 13.43
C PHE A 31 7.75 -10.36 13.42
N ASP A 32 6.94 -10.77 14.39
CA ASP A 32 6.39 -12.12 14.43
C ASP A 32 5.38 -12.35 13.30
N HIS A 33 4.49 -11.37 13.03
CA HIS A 33 3.58 -11.44 11.88
C HIS A 33 4.33 -11.54 10.54
N PHE A 34 5.43 -10.79 10.38
CA PHE A 34 6.28 -10.87 9.20
C PHE A 34 6.85 -12.29 9.02
N LYS A 35 7.38 -12.91 10.08
CA LYS A 35 7.93 -14.28 10.02
C LYS A 35 6.86 -15.32 9.67
N GLU A 36 5.64 -15.15 10.17
CA GLU A 36 4.56 -16.09 9.92
C GLU A 36 4.03 -16.02 8.49
N THR A 37 4.04 -14.81 7.90
CA THR A 37 3.35 -14.56 6.63
C THR A 37 4.28 -14.49 5.43
N ILE A 38 5.61 -14.42 5.65
CA ILE A 38 6.58 -14.47 4.57
C ILE A 38 6.57 -15.83 3.88
N ARG A 39 6.44 -15.82 2.56
CA ARG A 39 6.49 -17.00 1.70
C ARG A 39 7.25 -16.70 0.41
N ILE A 40 7.85 -17.73 -0.16
CA ILE A 40 8.50 -17.65 -1.47
C ILE A 40 7.53 -18.22 -2.51
N CYS A 41 7.25 -17.44 -3.53
CA CYS A 41 6.40 -17.84 -4.66
C CYS A 41 7.18 -18.69 -5.66
N GLU A 42 6.45 -19.39 -6.52
CA GLU A 42 7.02 -20.26 -7.56
C GLU A 42 7.94 -19.51 -8.54
N ASP A 43 7.71 -18.20 -8.72
CA ASP A 43 8.53 -17.31 -9.54
C ASP A 43 9.66 -16.61 -8.76
N GLN A 44 10.03 -17.16 -7.60
CA GLN A 44 11.13 -16.68 -6.74
C GLN A 44 10.90 -15.29 -6.13
N ARG A 45 9.65 -14.80 -6.12
CA ARG A 45 9.29 -13.58 -5.40
C ARG A 45 8.96 -13.87 -3.94
N TYR A 46 9.37 -12.97 -3.05
CA TYR A 46 8.94 -12.98 -1.67
C TYR A 46 7.58 -12.28 -1.58
N GLU A 47 6.60 -12.98 -1.04
CA GLU A 47 5.32 -12.40 -0.63
C GLU A 47 5.25 -12.38 0.89
N VAL A 48 4.74 -11.30 1.45
CA VAL A 48 4.48 -11.17 2.88
C VAL A 48 3.10 -10.55 3.04
N ALA A 49 2.34 -10.98 4.03
CA ALA A 49 1.09 -10.30 4.35
C ALA A 49 1.44 -8.91 4.90
N LEU A 50 0.68 -7.89 4.48
CA LEU A 50 0.95 -6.54 4.95
C LEU A 50 0.74 -6.46 6.46
N PRO A 51 1.75 -6.02 7.23
CA PRO A 51 1.66 -5.87 8.66
C PRO A 51 0.91 -4.57 8.94
N TRP A 52 -0.38 -4.68 9.21
CA TRP A 52 -1.09 -3.57 9.79
C TRP A 52 -0.75 -3.54 11.27
N LEU A 53 -0.24 -2.41 11.76
CA LEU A 53 -0.28 -2.08 13.19
C LEU A 53 -1.64 -2.54 13.74
N ALA A 54 -1.65 -3.29 14.84
CA ALA A 54 -2.89 -3.78 15.43
C ALA A 54 -3.89 -2.60 15.59
N GLY A 55 -5.01 -2.65 14.88
CA GLY A 55 -6.03 -1.58 14.88
C GLY A 55 -5.99 -0.58 13.73
N HIS A 56 -5.17 -0.78 12.68
CA HIS A 56 -5.28 0.04 11.47
C HIS A 56 -6.66 -0.15 10.81
N PRO A 57 -7.34 0.92 10.37
CA PRO A 57 -8.61 0.79 9.65
C PRO A 57 -8.41 -0.07 8.39
N ALA A 58 -9.44 -0.84 8.03
CA ALA A 58 -9.41 -1.60 6.78
C ALA A 58 -9.02 -0.65 5.63
N LEU A 59 -8.03 -1.05 4.82
CA LEU A 59 -7.70 -0.29 3.63
C LEU A 59 -8.97 -0.14 2.81
N TYR A 60 -9.24 1.10 2.37
CA TYR A 60 -10.32 1.31 1.43
C TYR A 60 -10.01 0.50 0.17
N ASP A 61 -10.88 -0.47 -0.12
CA ASP A 61 -10.84 -1.14 -1.40
C ASP A 61 -11.17 -0.10 -2.49
N LYS A 62 -10.14 0.30 -3.23
CA LYS A 62 -10.23 1.22 -4.36
C LYS A 62 -10.23 0.49 -5.69
N TYR A 63 -10.40 -0.84 -5.70
CA TYR A 63 -10.41 -1.64 -6.92
C TYR A 63 -11.42 -1.09 -7.93
N ASP A 64 -12.69 -0.93 -7.55
CA ASP A 64 -13.75 -0.44 -8.44
C ASP A 64 -13.44 0.95 -9.02
N ALA A 65 -12.86 1.83 -8.19
CA ALA A 65 -12.49 3.17 -8.61
C ALA A 65 -11.30 3.17 -9.58
N ALA A 66 -10.30 2.33 -9.32
CA ALA A 66 -9.15 2.15 -10.19
C ALA A 66 -9.56 1.51 -11.53
N GLU A 67 -10.40 0.47 -11.49
CA GLU A 67 -10.94 -0.20 -12.67
C GLU A 67 -11.78 0.76 -13.52
N SER A 68 -12.67 1.54 -12.90
CA SER A 68 -13.50 2.53 -13.60
C SER A 68 -12.65 3.60 -14.29
N ARG A 69 -11.60 4.08 -13.62
CA ARG A 69 -10.65 5.04 -14.20
C ARG A 69 -9.89 4.42 -15.37
N LEU A 70 -9.41 3.19 -15.22
CA LEU A 70 -8.72 2.45 -16.27
C LEU A 70 -9.62 2.32 -17.51
N ARG A 71 -10.84 1.79 -17.35
CA ARG A 71 -11.80 1.64 -18.46
C ARG A 71 -12.06 2.97 -19.17
N THR A 72 -12.20 4.06 -18.43
CA THR A 72 -12.44 5.40 -19.00
C THR A 72 -11.23 5.90 -19.79
N VAL A 73 -10.03 5.76 -19.23
CA VAL A 73 -8.79 6.17 -19.90
C VAL A 73 -8.54 5.33 -21.15
N THR A 74 -8.72 4.01 -21.08
CA THR A 74 -8.58 3.10 -22.23
C THR A 74 -9.54 3.47 -23.36
N LYS A 75 -10.83 3.70 -23.06
CA LYS A 75 -11.81 4.18 -24.06
C LYS A 75 -11.37 5.50 -24.70
N ARG A 76 -10.86 6.45 -23.91
CA ARG A 76 -10.39 7.74 -24.42
C ARG A 76 -9.17 7.59 -25.33
N LEU A 77 -8.27 6.66 -25.03
CA LEU A 77 -7.07 6.41 -25.83
C LEU A 77 -7.42 5.74 -27.16
N ILE A 78 -8.32 4.75 -27.15
CA ILE A 78 -8.84 4.10 -28.36
C ILE A 78 -9.51 5.14 -29.28
N ASN A 79 -10.40 5.98 -28.73
CA ASN A 79 -11.08 7.02 -29.52
C ASN A 79 -10.13 8.04 -30.15
N LYS A 80 -8.93 8.20 -29.60
CA LYS A 80 -7.89 9.08 -30.15
C LYS A 80 -6.86 8.35 -31.01
N ASN A 81 -7.07 7.06 -31.29
CA ASN A 81 -6.13 6.18 -31.99
C ASN A 81 -4.71 6.16 -31.36
N TYR A 82 -4.63 6.33 -30.05
CA TYR A 82 -3.37 6.22 -29.30
C TYR A 82 -3.15 4.82 -28.71
N PHE A 83 -4.15 3.94 -28.80
CA PHE A 83 -4.10 2.58 -28.25
C PHE A 83 -5.08 1.67 -29.01
N GLU A 84 -4.63 0.46 -29.34
CA GLU A 84 -5.48 -0.63 -29.84
C GLU A 84 -5.65 -1.66 -28.73
N ALA A 85 -6.89 -2.14 -28.55
CA ALA A 85 -7.29 -3.02 -27.45
C ALA A 85 -7.01 -4.49 -27.72
#